data_AF-I3XH43-F1
#
_entry.id   AF-I3XH43-F1
#
_cell.length_a   1.000
_cell.length_b   1.000
_cell.length_c   1.000
_cell.angle_alpha   90.00
_cell.angle_beta   90.00
_cell.angle_gamma   90.00
#
_symmetry.space_group_name_H-M   'P 1'
#
loop_
_entity.id
_entity.type
_entity.pdbx_description
1 polymer ?
#
loop_
_entity_poly.entity_id
_entity_poly.type
_entity_poly.pdbx_seq_one_letter_code
_entity_poly.pdbx_strand_id
1 'polypeptide(L)'
;MTRLPKRPLVSQRTSSAVKKIGEMSVNGNLRSLIDMLEAAQDGHMIKIALRSFAHSCGYDRFAYLQKDGTQVRTFHSYPGPWESIYLGSDYFNIDPVLAEAKRRRDVFFWTADAWPARGSSPLRRFRDEAISHGIRCGVTIPVEGSYGSAMMLTFASPERKVDISGVLDLPKRQFNC
;
A
#
# COMPACT_ATOMS: atom_id res chain seq x y z
N MET A 1 29.90 7.95 52.38
CA MET A 1 29.03 8.65 51.40
C MET A 1 29.58 8.40 50.00
N THR A 2 29.13 7.34 49.33
CA THR A 2 29.72 6.87 48.07
C THR A 2 28.82 7.26 46.92
N ARG A 3 29.32 8.11 46.01
CA ARG A 3 28.60 8.58 44.82
C ARG A 3 28.54 7.45 43.78
N LEU A 4 27.33 7.08 43.34
CA LEU A 4 27.10 6.22 42.19
C LEU A 4 27.40 6.98 40.88
N PRO A 5 28.03 6.35 39.87
CA PRO A 5 28.24 6.98 38.58
C PRO A 5 26.92 7.00 37.77
N LYS A 6 26.60 8.17 37.19
CA LYS A 6 25.48 8.32 36.25
C LYS A 6 25.78 7.54 34.97
N ARG A 7 24.87 6.65 34.57
CA ARG A 7 24.88 5.96 33.27
C ARG A 7 24.74 7.00 32.14
N PRO A 8 25.46 6.86 31.01
CA PRO A 8 25.27 7.73 29.86
C PRO A 8 23.95 7.42 29.13
N LEU A 9 23.24 8.46 28.73
CA LEU A 9 22.07 8.41 27.84
C LEU A 9 22.53 7.99 26.43
N VAL A 10 22.13 6.78 26.01
CA VAL A 10 22.37 6.29 24.65
C VAL A 10 21.44 7.02 23.66
N SER A 11 22.05 7.93 22.90
CA SER A 11 21.84 8.26 21.48
C SER A 11 20.44 8.15 20.85
N GLN A 12 19.76 9.29 20.71
CA GLN A 12 18.63 9.48 19.78
C GLN A 12 19.07 9.79 18.33
N ARG A 13 20.37 9.87 18.03
CA ARG A 13 20.89 10.35 16.72
C ARG A 13 20.90 9.29 15.60
N THR A 14 20.84 8.00 15.93
CA THR A 14 20.93 6.92 14.93
C THR A 14 19.60 6.67 14.20
N SER A 15 18.45 6.86 14.87
CA SER A 15 17.12 6.59 14.30
C SER A 15 16.77 7.54 13.15
N SER A 16 17.11 8.82 13.25
CA SER A 16 16.79 9.82 12.23
C SER A 16 17.59 9.65 10.93
N ALA A 17 18.86 9.23 11.02
CA ALA A 17 19.69 8.98 9.84
C ALA A 17 19.23 7.74 9.07
N VAL A 18 18.89 6.65 9.78
CA VAL A 18 18.34 5.42 9.17
C VAL A 18 17.00 5.70 8.50
N LYS A 19 16.13 6.49 9.14
CA LYS A 19 14.84 6.90 8.55
C LYS A 19 15.04 7.73 7.27
N LYS A 20 15.98 8.67 7.28
CA LYS A 20 16.32 9.51 6.13
C LYS A 20 16.93 8.72 4.97
N ILE A 21 17.75 7.70 5.26
CA ILE A 21 18.31 6.79 4.25
C ILE A 21 17.20 5.94 3.62
N GLY A 22 16.25 5.42 4.41
CA GLY A 22 15.07 4.71 3.91
C GLY A 22 14.17 5.58 3.03
N GLU A 23 13.92 6.83 3.45
CA GLU A 23 13.17 7.83 2.66
C GLU A 23 13.86 8.17 1.33
N MET A 24 15.19 8.32 1.32
CA MET A 24 15.97 8.54 0.10
C MET A 24 15.92 7.33 -0.84
N SER A 25 15.94 6.11 -0.28
CA SER A 25 15.85 4.88 -1.06
C SER A 25 14.49 4.73 -1.75
N VAL A 26 13.39 4.98 -1.04
CA VAL A 26 12.03 4.88 -1.62
C VAL A 26 11.80 5.92 -2.71
N ASN A 27 12.26 7.17 -2.52
CA ASN A 27 12.16 8.21 -3.54
C ASN A 27 12.99 7.88 -4.80
N GLY A 28 14.18 7.29 -4.62
CA GLY A 28 14.99 6.79 -5.74
C GLY A 28 14.29 5.68 -6.51
N ASN A 29 13.70 4.71 -5.79
CA ASN A 29 12.91 3.63 -6.39
C ASN A 29 11.67 4.16 -7.13
N LEU A 30 11.01 5.20 -6.61
CA LEU A 30 9.86 5.83 -7.26
C LEU A 30 10.25 6.51 -8.58
N ARG A 31 11.40 7.20 -8.62
CA ARG A 31 11.92 7.77 -9.89
C ARG A 31 12.20 6.67 -10.91
N SER A 32 12.88 5.61 -10.49
CA SER A 32 13.13 4.45 -11.36
C SER A 32 11.83 3.79 -11.85
N LEU A 33 10.78 3.74 -11.00
CA LEU A 33 9.47 3.28 -11.42
C LEU A 33 8.89 4.16 -12.54
N ILE A 34 8.95 5.49 -12.39
CA ILE A 34 8.45 6.43 -13.41
C ILE A 34 9.19 6.23 -14.73
N ASP A 35 10.52 6.14 -14.69
CA ASP A 35 11.35 5.93 -15.89
C ASP A 35 11.01 4.59 -16.59
N MET A 36 10.81 3.52 -15.81
CA MET A 36 10.41 2.21 -16.35
C MET A 36 9.00 2.22 -16.94
N LEU A 37 8.06 2.94 -16.32
CA LEU A 37 6.70 3.08 -16.82
C LEU A 37 6.64 3.91 -18.10
N GLU A 38 7.47 4.95 -18.23
CA GLU A 38 7.59 5.75 -19.46
C GLU A 38 8.16 4.92 -20.63
N ALA A 39 9.13 4.04 -20.36
CA ALA A 39 9.71 3.16 -21.37
C ALA A 39 8.82 1.95 -21.73
N ALA A 40 7.83 1.61 -20.91
CA ALA A 40 7.02 0.41 -21.06
C ALA A 40 6.15 0.45 -22.33
N GLN A 41 6.30 -0.57 -23.17
CA GLN A 41 5.55 -0.69 -24.44
C GLN A 41 4.29 -1.57 -24.32
N ASP A 42 4.17 -2.33 -23.23
CA ASP A 42 3.07 -3.26 -23.01
C ASP A 42 2.74 -3.43 -21.52
N GLY A 43 1.62 -4.12 -21.26
CA GLY A 43 1.20 -4.42 -19.88
C GLY A 43 2.15 -5.35 -19.13
N HIS A 44 2.98 -6.14 -19.81
CA HIS A 44 3.95 -7.01 -19.15
C HIS A 44 5.08 -6.18 -18.52
N MET A 45 5.60 -5.20 -19.24
CA MET A 45 6.61 -4.25 -18.76
C MET A 45 6.09 -3.41 -17.60
N ILE A 46 4.84 -2.92 -17.69
CA ILE A 46 4.18 -2.22 -16.57
C ILE A 46 4.13 -3.12 -15.32
N LYS A 47 3.77 -4.40 -15.49
CA LYS A 47 3.71 -5.37 -14.38
C LYS A 47 5.09 -5.60 -13.75
N ILE A 48 6.14 -5.68 -14.57
CA ILE A 48 7.51 -5.80 -14.08
C ILE A 48 7.93 -4.56 -13.30
N ALA A 49 7.70 -3.36 -13.85
CA ALA A 49 8.07 -2.10 -13.20
C ALA A 49 7.42 -1.96 -11.81
N LEU A 50 6.10 -2.16 -11.72
CA LEU A 50 5.36 -2.09 -10.46
C LEU A 50 5.80 -3.16 -9.46
N ARG A 51 6.09 -4.38 -9.93
CA ARG A 51 6.58 -5.46 -9.07
C ARG A 51 7.99 -5.17 -8.53
N SER A 52 8.88 -4.65 -9.37
CA SER A 52 10.23 -4.26 -8.94
C SER A 52 10.17 -3.18 -7.87
N PHE A 53 9.32 -2.15 -8.06
CA PHE A 53 9.11 -1.13 -7.04
C PHE A 53 8.53 -1.70 -5.74
N ALA A 54 7.54 -2.59 -5.84
CA ALA A 54 6.94 -3.26 -4.68
C ALA A 54 8.02 -3.97 -3.84
N HIS A 55 8.83 -4.82 -4.48
CA HIS A 55 9.91 -5.56 -3.81
C HIS A 55 10.96 -4.64 -3.20
N SER A 56 11.40 -3.61 -3.92
CA SER A 56 12.37 -2.64 -3.41
C SER A 56 11.86 -1.83 -2.20
N CYS A 57 10.54 -1.80 -1.99
CA CYS A 57 9.92 -1.14 -0.84
C CYS A 57 9.44 -2.13 0.25
N GLY A 58 9.75 -3.42 0.13
CA GLY A 58 9.36 -4.46 1.12
C GLY A 58 7.94 -5.01 0.95
N TYR A 59 7.29 -4.74 -0.18
CA TYR A 59 6.01 -5.34 -0.56
C TYR A 59 6.26 -6.53 -1.49
N ASP A 60 5.30 -7.45 -1.52
CA ASP A 60 5.37 -8.63 -2.39
C ASP A 60 4.53 -8.43 -3.66
N ARG A 61 3.43 -7.67 -3.53
CA ARG A 61 2.40 -7.61 -4.56
C ARG A 61 1.88 -6.21 -4.77
N PHE A 62 1.27 -5.99 -5.94
CA PHE A 62 0.56 -4.78 -6.25
C PHE A 62 -0.82 -5.09 -6.84
N ALA A 63 -1.75 -4.15 -6.69
CA ALA A 63 -3.04 -4.15 -7.33
C ALA A 63 -3.42 -2.72 -7.72
N TYR A 64 -3.63 -2.50 -9.01
CA TYR A 64 -4.27 -1.33 -9.56
C TYR A 64 -5.75 -1.65 -9.78
N LEU A 65 -6.61 -0.74 -9.34
CA LEU A 65 -8.05 -0.81 -9.56
C LEU A 65 -8.54 0.55 -10.04
N GLN A 66 -9.29 0.53 -11.13
CA GLN A 66 -10.01 1.67 -11.65
C GLN A 66 -11.50 1.36 -11.66
N LYS A 67 -12.29 2.28 -11.13
CA LYS A 67 -13.74 2.21 -11.11
C LYS A 67 -14.32 3.40 -11.86
N ASP A 68 -15.00 3.10 -12.96
CA ASP A 68 -15.70 4.07 -13.81
C ASP A 68 -17.21 3.78 -13.71
N GLY A 69 -17.90 4.45 -12.79
CA GLY A 69 -19.32 4.19 -12.52
C GLY A 69 -19.57 2.75 -12.04
N THR A 70 -20.16 1.92 -12.88
CA THR A 70 -20.40 0.48 -12.63
C THR A 70 -19.28 -0.42 -13.14
N GLN A 71 -18.42 0.06 -14.03
CA GLN A 71 -17.33 -0.74 -14.59
C GLN A 71 -16.12 -0.73 -13.64
N VAL A 72 -15.58 -1.90 -13.33
CA VAL A 72 -14.34 -2.06 -12.56
C VAL A 72 -13.29 -2.71 -13.45
N ARG A 73 -12.12 -2.09 -13.54
CA ARG A 73 -10.94 -2.61 -14.24
C ARG A 73 -9.84 -2.86 -13.22
N THR A 74 -9.22 -4.03 -13.29
CA THR A 74 -8.16 -4.42 -12.36
C THR A 74 -6.89 -4.79 -13.11
N PHE A 75 -5.75 -4.47 -12.52
CA PHE A 75 -4.45 -4.87 -13.01
C PHE A 75 -3.54 -5.19 -11.82
N HIS A 76 -3.24 -6.47 -11.58
CA HIS A 76 -2.59 -6.90 -10.34
C HIS A 76 -1.58 -8.03 -10.52
N SER A 77 -0.76 -8.22 -9.49
CA SER A 77 0.12 -9.39 -9.30
C SER A 77 -0.40 -10.39 -8.26
N TYR A 78 -1.68 -10.29 -7.89
CA TYR A 78 -2.32 -11.20 -6.94
C TYR A 78 -2.44 -12.63 -7.51
N PRO A 79 -2.46 -13.65 -6.64
CA PRO A 79 -2.52 -15.03 -7.09
C PRO A 79 -3.91 -15.32 -7.67
N GLY A 80 -3.98 -16.04 -8.79
CA GLY A 80 -5.25 -16.36 -9.47
C GLY A 80 -6.36 -16.94 -8.58
N PRO A 81 -6.05 -17.81 -7.59
CA PRO A 81 -7.05 -18.27 -6.62
C PRO A 81 -7.70 -17.13 -5.82
N TRP A 82 -6.92 -16.12 -5.41
CA TRP A 82 -7.46 -14.99 -4.66
C TRP A 82 -8.35 -14.12 -5.53
N GLU A 83 -7.95 -13.83 -6.77
CA GLU A 83 -8.77 -13.08 -7.73
C GLU A 83 -10.14 -13.77 -7.94
N SER A 84 -10.13 -15.10 -8.10
CA SER A 84 -11.35 -15.90 -8.27
C SER A 84 -12.28 -15.80 -7.06
N ILE A 85 -11.73 -15.87 -5.84
CA ILE A 85 -12.48 -15.71 -4.59
C ILE A 85 -13.04 -14.29 -4.46
N TYR A 86 -12.21 -13.29 -4.76
CA TYR A 86 -12.54 -11.88 -4.63
C TYR A 86 -13.68 -11.46 -5.57
N LEU A 87 -13.63 -11.92 -6.82
CA LEU A 87 -14.69 -11.73 -7.81
C LEU A 87 -15.93 -12.56 -7.46
N GLY A 88 -15.76 -13.85 -7.16
CA GLY A 88 -16.89 -14.76 -6.90
C GLY A 88 -17.67 -14.47 -5.61
N SER A 89 -17.08 -13.73 -4.68
CA SER A 89 -17.70 -13.36 -3.40
C SER A 89 -18.09 -11.87 -3.32
N ASP A 90 -18.02 -11.14 -4.44
CA ASP A 90 -18.32 -9.70 -4.54
C ASP A 90 -17.59 -8.85 -3.49
N TYR A 91 -16.31 -9.18 -3.20
CA TYR A 91 -15.55 -8.52 -2.14
C TYR A 91 -15.32 -7.03 -2.38
N PHE A 92 -15.44 -6.55 -3.62
CA PHE A 92 -15.47 -5.13 -3.96
C PHE A 92 -16.47 -4.30 -3.12
N ASN A 93 -17.57 -4.91 -2.67
CA ASN A 93 -18.62 -4.22 -1.90
C ASN A 93 -18.29 -4.08 -0.42
N ILE A 94 -17.46 -4.98 0.13
CA ILE A 94 -17.15 -5.03 1.56
C ILE A 94 -15.69 -4.69 1.88
N ASP A 95 -14.85 -4.53 0.86
CA ASP A 95 -13.43 -4.23 1.01
C ASP A 95 -13.21 -2.89 1.74
N PRO A 96 -12.65 -2.91 2.96
CA PRO A 96 -12.38 -1.69 3.73
C PRO A 96 -11.37 -0.77 3.06
N VAL A 97 -10.45 -1.31 2.25
CA VAL A 97 -9.45 -0.53 1.51
C VAL A 97 -10.15 0.29 0.43
N LEU A 98 -11.10 -0.30 -0.30
CA LEU A 98 -11.91 0.42 -1.28
C LEU A 98 -12.81 1.48 -0.63
N ALA A 99 -13.40 1.16 0.52
CA ALA A 99 -14.22 2.10 1.26
C ALA A 99 -13.38 3.31 1.74
N GLU A 100 -12.18 3.07 2.25
CA GLU A 100 -11.29 4.13 2.73
C GLU A 100 -10.67 4.93 1.58
N ALA A 101 -10.30 4.28 0.48
CA ALA A 101 -9.76 4.94 -0.71
C ALA A 101 -10.76 5.89 -1.37
N LYS A 102 -12.07 5.64 -1.26
CA LYS A 102 -13.09 6.60 -1.71
C LYS A 102 -13.23 7.81 -0.78
N ARG A 103 -12.89 7.65 0.50
CA ARG A 103 -13.02 8.70 1.51
C ARG A 103 -11.77 9.58 1.57
N ARG A 104 -10.60 9.01 1.27
CA ARG A 104 -9.30 9.68 1.33
C ARG A 104 -8.77 10.04 -0.05
N ARG A 105 -7.96 11.09 -0.08
CA ARG A 105 -7.19 11.50 -1.28
C ARG A 105 -5.67 11.45 -1.02
N ASP A 106 -5.29 11.03 0.18
CA ASP A 106 -3.92 10.87 0.67
C ASP A 106 -3.50 9.40 0.67
N VAL A 107 -2.19 9.17 0.58
CA VAL A 107 -1.63 7.81 0.67
C VAL A 107 -1.83 7.30 2.09
N PHE A 108 -2.45 6.13 2.24
CA PHE A 108 -2.73 5.57 3.56
C PHE A 108 -2.25 4.14 3.70
N PHE A 109 -1.82 3.81 4.92
CA PHE A 109 -1.52 2.45 5.35
C PHE A 109 -2.77 1.76 5.88
N TRP A 110 -2.90 0.47 5.57
CA TRP A 110 -3.95 -0.40 6.10
C TRP A 110 -3.39 -1.75 6.52
N THR A 111 -4.11 -2.42 7.42
CA THR A 111 -3.78 -3.78 7.85
C THR A 111 -5.04 -4.59 8.10
N ALA A 112 -5.05 -5.83 7.62
CA ALA A 112 -6.09 -6.80 7.87
C ALA A 112 -6.23 -7.13 9.37
N ASP A 113 -5.15 -6.93 10.14
CA ASP A 113 -5.16 -7.12 11.59
C ASP A 113 -6.16 -6.18 12.30
N ALA A 114 -6.54 -5.06 11.69
CA ALA A 114 -7.52 -4.11 12.23
C ALA A 114 -8.99 -4.51 11.95
N TRP A 115 -9.23 -5.44 11.04
CA TRP A 115 -10.59 -5.89 10.70
C TRP A 115 -11.13 -6.88 11.75
N PRO A 116 -12.46 -7.12 11.84
CA PRO A 116 -13.02 -8.02 12.83
C PRO A 116 -12.42 -9.44 12.76
N ALA A 117 -11.78 -9.88 13.84
CA ALA A 117 -11.19 -11.22 13.95
C ALA A 117 -12.15 -12.27 14.55
N ARG A 118 -13.28 -11.83 15.12
CA ARG A 118 -14.27 -12.69 15.79
C ARG A 118 -15.67 -12.47 15.21
N GLY A 119 -16.52 -13.48 15.35
CA GLY A 119 -17.89 -13.48 14.85
C GLY A 119 -18.04 -14.18 13.50
N SER A 120 -19.21 -14.05 12.87
CA SER A 120 -19.56 -14.66 11.57
C SER A 120 -19.76 -13.62 10.47
N SER A 121 -19.22 -12.41 10.64
CA SER A 121 -19.40 -11.34 9.65
C SER A 121 -18.66 -11.67 8.34
N PRO A 122 -19.20 -11.24 7.17
CA PRO A 122 -18.51 -11.38 5.89
C PRO A 122 -17.10 -10.79 5.91
N LEU A 123 -16.90 -9.72 6.69
CA LEU A 123 -15.62 -9.04 6.83
C LEU A 123 -14.55 -9.87 7.55
N ARG A 124 -14.96 -10.75 8.47
CA ARG A 124 -14.04 -11.73 9.08
C ARG A 124 -13.55 -12.72 8.04
N ARG A 125 -14.45 -13.26 7.21
CA ARG A 125 -14.09 -14.19 6.15
C ARG A 125 -13.13 -13.54 5.15
N PHE A 126 -13.45 -12.32 4.72
CA PHE A 126 -12.56 -11.51 3.89
C PHE A 126 -11.16 -11.35 4.51
N ARG A 127 -11.08 -11.03 5.81
CA ARG A 127 -9.82 -10.94 6.55
C ARG A 127 -9.03 -12.24 6.51
N ASP A 128 -9.66 -13.35 6.90
CA ASP A 128 -8.99 -14.65 7.03
C ASP A 128 -8.48 -15.14 5.68
N GLU A 129 -9.27 -14.96 4.60
CA GLU A 129 -8.87 -15.31 3.24
C GLU A 129 -7.78 -14.35 2.69
N ALA A 130 -7.87 -13.04 2.93
CA ALA A 130 -6.83 -12.11 2.50
C ALA A 130 -5.47 -12.47 3.13
N ILE A 131 -5.46 -12.76 4.44
CA ILE A 131 -4.24 -13.15 5.16
C ILE A 131 -3.69 -14.48 4.63
N SER A 132 -4.53 -15.49 4.39
CA SER A 132 -4.08 -16.79 3.86
C SER A 132 -3.46 -16.68 2.47
N HIS A 133 -3.87 -15.68 1.69
CA HIS A 133 -3.32 -15.36 0.37
C HIS A 133 -2.15 -14.36 0.41
N GLY A 134 -1.62 -14.01 1.59
CA GLY A 134 -0.46 -13.14 1.74
C GLY A 134 -0.76 -11.64 1.61
N ILE A 135 -2.03 -11.25 1.77
CA ILE A 135 -2.50 -9.87 1.72
C ILE A 135 -2.87 -9.47 3.16
N ARG A 136 -1.85 -9.12 3.95
CA ARG A 136 -2.03 -8.81 5.37
C ARG A 136 -1.93 -7.33 5.69
N CYS A 137 -0.99 -6.63 5.07
CA CYS A 137 -0.90 -5.18 5.18
C CYS A 137 -0.52 -4.56 3.85
N GLY A 138 -0.70 -3.25 3.74
CA GLY A 138 -0.34 -2.54 2.53
C GLY A 138 -0.48 -1.03 2.64
N VAL A 139 -0.05 -0.37 1.57
CA VAL A 139 -0.30 1.05 1.33
C VAL A 139 -1.14 1.20 0.07
N THR A 140 -2.07 2.14 0.11
CA THR A 140 -2.93 2.47 -1.03
C THR A 140 -2.79 3.94 -1.36
N ILE A 141 -2.59 4.21 -2.64
CA ILE A 141 -2.52 5.53 -3.25
C ILE A 141 -3.84 5.75 -3.99
N PRO A 142 -4.83 6.43 -3.38
CA PRO A 142 -6.06 6.80 -4.06
C PRO A 142 -5.82 7.97 -5.02
N VAL A 143 -6.39 7.89 -6.22
CA VAL A 143 -6.38 8.96 -7.23
C VAL A 143 -7.81 9.13 -7.73
N GLU A 144 -8.34 10.33 -7.59
CA GLU A 144 -9.63 10.70 -8.19
C GLU A 144 -9.39 11.06 -9.66
N GLY A 145 -10.02 10.32 -10.56
CA GLY A 145 -9.97 10.58 -11.99
C GLY A 145 -11.06 11.54 -12.44
N SER A 146 -11.17 11.76 -13.75
CA SER A 146 -12.21 12.59 -14.34
C SER A 146 -13.59 11.92 -14.23
N TYR A 147 -14.65 12.72 -14.21
CA TYR A 147 -16.05 12.26 -14.20
C TYR A 147 -16.43 11.34 -13.02
N GLY A 148 -15.78 11.52 -11.86
CA GLY A 148 -16.05 10.70 -10.67
C GLY A 148 -15.50 9.27 -10.76
N SER A 149 -14.59 9.01 -11.70
CA SER A 149 -13.81 7.77 -11.70
C SER A 149 -12.89 7.72 -10.47
N ALA A 150 -12.77 6.54 -9.87
CA ALA A 150 -11.90 6.31 -8.73
C ALA A 150 -10.82 5.32 -9.14
N MET A 151 -9.56 5.75 -9.07
CA MET A 151 -8.39 4.92 -9.32
C MET A 151 -7.67 4.70 -8.00
N MET A 152 -7.07 3.54 -7.83
CA MET A 152 -6.20 3.29 -6.70
C MET A 152 -5.10 2.32 -7.06
N LEU A 153 -3.91 2.59 -6.53
CA LEU A 153 -2.77 1.69 -6.62
C LEU A 153 -2.42 1.22 -5.21
N THR A 154 -2.43 -0.09 -5.01
CA THR A 154 -2.18 -0.73 -3.73
C THR A 154 -0.94 -1.59 -3.81
N PHE A 155 -0.06 -1.49 -2.81
CA PHE A 155 1.06 -2.40 -2.60
C PHE A 155 0.80 -3.20 -1.32
N ALA A 156 0.87 -4.53 -1.40
CA ALA A 156 0.52 -5.44 -0.33
C ALA A 156 1.69 -6.35 0.05
N SER A 157 1.75 -6.70 1.34
CA SER A 157 2.77 -7.56 1.94
C SER A 157 2.12 -8.59 2.86
N PRO A 158 2.68 -9.81 2.94
CA PRO A 158 2.29 -10.81 3.94
C PRO A 158 2.79 -10.45 5.35
N GLU A 159 3.74 -9.52 5.44
CA GLU A 159 4.30 -9.07 6.70
C GLU A 159 3.28 -8.36 7.59
N ARG A 160 3.59 -8.26 8.89
CA ARG A 160 2.69 -7.63 9.85
C ARG A 160 2.53 -6.12 9.63
N LYS A 161 3.61 -5.44 9.27
CA LYS A 161 3.63 -4.00 9.02
C LYS A 161 4.79 -3.62 8.11
N VAL A 162 4.46 -3.18 6.91
CA VAL A 162 5.33 -2.44 6.01
C VAL A 162 4.59 -1.17 5.66
N ASP A 163 5.18 -0.02 5.99
CA ASP A 163 4.50 1.26 5.88
C ASP A 163 5.46 2.30 5.31
N ILE A 164 5.23 2.64 4.04
CA ILE A 164 5.94 3.71 3.32
C ILE A 164 5.05 4.93 3.08
N SER A 165 3.84 4.95 3.67
CA SER A 165 2.87 6.02 3.41
C SER A 165 3.44 7.40 3.71
N GLY A 166 4.14 7.56 4.84
CA GLY A 166 4.77 8.83 5.21
C GLY A 166 5.92 9.30 4.30
N VAL A 167 6.42 8.45 3.40
CA VAL A 167 7.42 8.83 2.39
C VAL A 167 6.75 9.16 1.05
N LEU A 168 5.69 8.43 0.71
CA LEU A 168 4.92 8.64 -0.51
C LEU A 168 3.94 9.82 -0.43
N ASP A 169 3.54 10.20 0.77
CA ASP A 169 2.70 11.37 1.02
C ASP A 169 3.54 12.63 0.74
N LEU A 170 3.57 13.04 -0.53
CA LEU A 170 4.24 14.26 -0.95
C LEU A 170 3.65 15.43 -0.16
N PRO A 171 4.48 16.38 0.33
CA PRO A 171 3.94 17.57 0.97
C PRO A 171 3.02 18.25 -0.04
N LYS A 172 1.72 18.34 0.32
CA LYS A 172 0.72 19.06 -0.46
C LYS A 172 1.32 20.42 -0.78
N ARG A 173 1.69 20.66 -2.05
CA ARG A 173 1.92 22.02 -2.51
C ARG A 173 0.60 22.72 -2.25
N GLN A 174 0.62 23.58 -1.23
CA GLN A 174 -0.46 24.49 -0.93
C GLN A 174 -0.51 25.42 -2.15
N PHE A 175 -1.28 25.04 -3.16
CA PHE A 175 -1.74 25.97 -4.17
C PHE A 175 -2.74 26.87 -3.44
N ASN A 176 -2.22 27.89 -2.77
CA ASN A 176 -3.03 29.05 -2.43
C ASN A 176 -3.40 29.71 -3.75
N CYS A 177 -4.66 29.53 -4.16
CA CYS A 177 -5.34 30.49 -5.01
C CYS A 177 -5.99 31.53 -4.09
#